data_AF-A0A0M2NNG5-F1
#
_entry.id   AF-A0A0M2NNG5-F1
#
_cell.length_a   1.000
_cell.length_b   1.000
_cell.length_c   1.000
_cell.angle_alpha   90.00
_cell.angle_beta   90.00
_cell.angle_gamma   90.00
#
_symmetry.space_group_name_H-M   'P 1'
#
loop_
_entity.id
_entity.type
_entity.pdbx_description
1 polymer ?
#
loop_
_entity_poly.entity_id
_entity_poly.type
_entity_poly.pdbx_seq_one_letter_code
_entity_poly.pdbx_strand_id
1 'polypeptide(L)' 'MDNDICASCGLEKRVTGSSVVVRGDSSPDTQTRVYNVLTLECRNPNCPDRGKQSEVWNEISIASGKDETGSS' A
#
# COMPACT_ATOMS: atom_id res chain seq x y z
N MET A 1 -10.40 -8.58 6.39
CA MET A 1 -10.70 -7.21 6.85
C MET A 1 -10.77 -6.37 5.60
N ASP A 2 -11.99 -5.99 5.24
CA ASP A 2 -12.33 -5.42 3.92
C ASP A 2 -12.06 -3.91 3.96
N ASN A 3 -10.77 -3.54 3.94
CA ASN A 3 -10.31 -2.15 4.00
C ASN A 3 -10.73 -1.33 2.76
N ASP A 4 -11.13 -2.03 1.71
CA ASP A 4 -11.72 -1.56 0.47
C ASP A 4 -13.21 -1.21 0.58
N ILE A 5 -13.89 -1.51 1.69
CA ILE A 5 -15.30 -1.15 1.89
C ILE A 5 -15.44 0.14 2.70
N CYS A 6 -16.30 1.06 2.25
CA CYS A 6 -16.65 2.27 3.00
C CYS A 6 -17.51 1.90 4.21
N ALA A 7 -17.02 2.17 5.42
CA ALA A 7 -17.72 1.84 6.66
C ALA A 7 -19.09 2.51 6.80
N SER A 8 -19.31 3.67 6.16
CA SER A 8 -20.58 4.40 6.24
C SER A 8 -21.66 3.89 5.30
N CYS A 9 -21.31 3.50 4.07
CA CYS A 9 -22.30 3.11 3.05
C CYS A 9 -22.20 1.65 2.59
N GLY A 10 -21.19 0.89 3.04
CA GLY A 10 -21.01 -0.51 2.68
C GLY A 10 -20.60 -0.76 1.23
N LEU A 11 -20.38 0.30 0.43
CA LEU A 11 -19.93 0.18 -0.95
C LEU A 11 -18.41 0.19 -1.05
N GLU A 12 -17.90 -0.46 -2.09
CA GLU A 12 -16.48 -0.49 -2.42
C GLU A 12 -15.94 0.91 -2.72
N LYS A 13 -14.77 1.22 -2.14
CA LYS A 13 -14.00 2.43 -2.39
C LYS A 13 -13.21 2.25 -3.68
N ARG A 14 -12.94 3.36 -4.37
CA ARG A 14 -12.14 3.35 -5.59
C ARG A 14 -10.67 3.65 -5.27
N VAL A 15 -9.73 2.95 -5.89
CA VAL A 15 -8.31 3.35 -5.90
C VAL A 15 -8.16 4.64 -6.69
N THR A 16 -7.63 5.67 -6.05
CA THR A 16 -7.37 7.00 -6.64
C THR A 16 -5.89 7.34 -6.72
N GLY A 17 -5.04 6.60 -6.00
CA GLY A 17 -3.60 6.77 -6.02
C GLY A 17 -2.89 5.48 -5.62
N SER A 18 -1.63 5.38 -6.03
CA SER A 18 -0.72 4.30 -5.66
C SER A 18 0.68 4.85 -5.55
N SER A 19 1.43 4.43 -4.54
CA SER A 19 2.83 4.80 -4.36
C SER A 19 3.64 3.66 -3.77
N VAL A 20 4.95 3.69 -3.97
CA VAL A 20 5.88 2.78 -3.32
C VAL A 20 6.56 3.53 -2.18
N VAL A 21 6.50 2.97 -0.98
CA VAL A 21 7.13 3.54 0.22
C VAL A 21 8.14 2.55 0.77
N VAL A 22 9.39 3.01 0.90
CA VAL A 22 10.47 2.25 1.53
C VAL A 22 10.65 2.73 2.98
N ARG A 23 10.78 1.79 3.90
CA ARG A 23 11.01 2.02 5.34
C ARG A 23 12.12 1.10 5.83
N GLY A 24 12.80 1.50 6.92
CA GLY A 24 13.88 0.69 7.51
C GLY A 24 15.23 0.79 6.79
N ASP A 25 15.34 1.57 5.72
CA ASP A 25 16.59 1.79 4.96
C ASP A 25 17.46 2.91 5.55
N SER A 26 17.55 3.00 6.87
CA SER A 26 18.33 4.05 7.57
C SER A 26 19.66 3.53 8.13
N SER A 27 19.84 2.22 8.18
CA SER A 27 21.06 1.58 8.68
C SER A 27 21.19 0.15 8.15
N PRO A 28 22.40 -0.44 8.13
CA PRO A 28 22.60 -1.85 7.77
C PRO A 28 21.92 -2.85 8.72
N ASP A 29 21.63 -2.43 9.96
CA ASP A 29 21.07 -3.28 11.00
C ASP A 29 19.52 -3.26 11.02
N THR A 30 18.91 -2.35 10.27
CA THR A 30 17.45 -2.26 10.13
C THR A 30 17.01 -2.91 8.83
N GLN A 31 16.09 -3.87 8.93
CA GLN A 31 15.55 -4.52 7.74
C GLN A 31 14.77 -3.51 6.88
N THR A 32 15.21 -3.36 5.63
CA THR A 32 14.46 -2.60 4.62
C THR A 32 13.16 -3.33 4.28
N ARG A 33 12.06 -2.58 4.32
CA ARG A 33 10.71 -3.03 3.96
C ARG A 33 10.13 -2.11 2.91
N VAL A 34 9.49 -2.71 1.91
CA VAL A 34 8.89 -1.97 0.80
C VAL A 34 7.39 -2.20 0.82
N TYR A 35 6.63 -1.11 0.71
CA TYR A 35 5.18 -1.13 0.74
C TYR A 35 4.62 -0.57 -0.56
N ASN A 36 3.60 -1.23 -1.11
CA ASN A 36 2.67 -0.59 -2.02
C ASN A 36 1.56 0.05 -1.20
N VAL A 37 1.44 1.37 -1.26
CA VAL A 37 0.42 2.15 -0.56
C VAL A 37 -0.63 2.57 -1.57
N LEU A 38 -1.85 2.05 -1.40
CA LEU A 38 -3.00 2.40 -2.23
C LEU A 38 -3.86 3.43 -1.50
N THR A 39 -4.12 4.56 -2.16
CA THR A 39 -5.10 5.54 -1.70
C THR A 39 -6.48 5.15 -2.24
N LEU A 40 -7.43 4.96 -1.32
CA LEU A 40 -8.81 4.58 -1.60
C LEU A 40 -9.76 5.72 -1.24
N GLU A 41 -10.78 5.95 -2.07
CA GLU A 41 -11.77 7.02 -1.89
C GLU A 41 -13.20 6.52 -2.05
N CYS A 42 -14.10 6.91 -1.14
CA CYS A 42 -15.54 6.67 -1.33
C CYS A 42 -16.10 7.62 -2.39
N ARG A 43 -16.68 7.08 -3.46
CA ARG A 43 -17.27 7.88 -4.55
C ARG A 43 -18.79 7.87 -4.61
N ASN A 44 -19.46 7.22 -3.66
CA ASN A 44 -20.92 7.22 -3.61
C ASN A 44 -21.42 8.66 -3.35
N PRO A 45 -22.16 9.28 -4.28
CA PRO A 45 -22.64 10.66 -4.14
C PRO A 45 -23.56 10.88 -2.94
N ASN A 46 -24.22 9.82 -2.47
CA ASN A 46 -25.18 9.85 -1.38
C ASN A 46 -24.57 9.47 -0.01
N CYS A 47 -23.26 9.22 0.04
CA CYS A 47 -22.58 8.84 1.27
C CYS A 47 -22.05 10.08 2.01
N PRO A 48 -22.20 10.19 3.36
CA PRO A 48 -21.60 11.28 4.13
C PRO A 48 -20.06 11.28 4.07
N ASP A 49 -19.47 10.13 3.74
CA ASP A 49 -18.03 9.93 3.61
C ASP A 49 -17.53 10.07 2.17
N ARG A 50 -18.36 10.58 1.24
CA ARG A 50 -17.95 10.84 -0.14
C ARG A 50 -16.68 11.72 -0.16
N GLY A 51 -15.69 11.31 -0.94
CA GLY A 51 -14.42 12.01 -1.09
C GLY A 51 -13.45 11.79 0.06
N LYS A 52 -13.84 11.13 1.17
CA LYS A 52 -12.88 10.75 2.21
C LYS A 52 -11.93 9.68 1.69
N GLN A 53 -10.66 9.88 1.99
CA GLN A 53 -9.58 9.00 1.58
C GLN A 53 -9.07 8.15 2.75
N SER A 54 -8.61 6.95 2.43
CA SER A 54 -7.92 6.04 3.35
C SER A 54 -6.80 5.33 2.62
N GLU A 55 -5.77 4.91 3.33
CA GLU A 55 -4.65 4.17 2.74
C GLU A 55 -4.68 2.70 3.13
N VAL A 56 -4.28 1.85 2.19
CA VAL A 56 -3.99 0.43 2.44
C VAL A 56 -2.53 0.18 2.13
N TRP A 57 -1.82 -0.36 3.13
CA TRP A 57 -0.38 -0.62 3.08
C TRP A 57 -0.14 -2.12 2.89
N ASN A 58 0.31 -2.49 1.70
CA ASN A 58 0.64 -3.87 1.36
C ASN A 58 2.15 -4.04 1.30
N GLU A 59 2.73 -4.84 2.20
CA GLU A 59 4.16 -5.12 2.19
C GLU A 59 4.52 -6.02 0.99
N ILE A 60 5.50 -5.59 0.20
CA ILE A 60 6.02 -6.32 -0.95
C ILE A 60 7.15 -7.21 -0.44
N SER A 61 6.98 -8.53 -0.54
CA SER A 61 8.08 -9.46 -0.32
C SER A 61 9.04 -9.38 -1.51
N ILE A 62 10.20 -8.76 -1.33
CA ILE A 62 11.26 -8.77 -2.34
C ILE A 62 12.03 -10.07 -2.15
N ALA A 63 11.95 -10.98 -3.13
CA ALA A 63 12.84 -12.12 -3.18
C ALA A 63 14.27 -11.57 -3.29
N SER A 64 15.09 -11.83 -2.27
CA SER A 64 16.50 -11.46 -2.28
C SER A 64 17.15 -12.13 -3.49
N GLY A 65 17.52 -11.33 -4.50
CA GLY A 65 18.34 -11.82 -5.60
C GLY A 65 19.62 -12.41 -5.02
N LYS A 66 19.91 -13.67 -5.34
CA LYS A 66 21.26 -14.19 -5.17
C LYS A 66 22.14 -13.44 -6.14
N ASP A 67 23.06 -12.64 -5.62
CA ASP A 67 24.18 -12.11 -6.39
C ASP A 67 25.03 -13.29 -6.87
N GLU A 68 24.81 -13.72 -8.11
CA GLU A 68 25.73 -14.61 -8.82
C GLU A 68 26.85 -13.78 -9.44
N THR A 69 27.74 -13.21 -8.62
CA THR A 69 29.06 -12.79 -9.09
C THR A 69 29.99 -14.01 -9.11
N GLY A 70 29.78 -14.85 -10.11
CA GLY A 70 30.77 -15.84 -10.53
C GLY A 70 31.92 -15.16 -11.25
N SER A 71 33.02 -14.94 -10.55
CA SER A 71 34.33 -14.61 -11.14
C SER A 71 34.77 -15.77 -12.04
N SER A 72 35.15 -15.49 -13.28
CA SER A 72 36.06 -16.33 -14.08
C SER A 72 36.83 -15.45 -15.04
#